data_AF-A0A9R0R7U6-F1
#
_entry.id   AF-A0A9R0R7U6-F1
#
_cell.length_a   1.000
_cell.length_b   1.000
_cell.length_c   1.000
_cell.angle_alpha   90.00
_cell.angle_beta   90.00
_cell.angle_gamma   90.00
#
_symmetry.space_group_name_H-M   'P 1'
#
loop_
_entity.id
_entity.type
_entity.pdbx_description
1 polymer ?
#
loop_
_entity_poly.entity_id
_entity_poly.type
_entity_poly.pdbx_seq_one_letter_code
_entity_poly.pdbx_strand_id
1 'polypeptide(L)'
;MAQVVRVVSSLADVDGALQDLDINNTYEADQVRFQLDERAPLQDAAAISLRTHPGRHGFILVNPELLKCKSKTKGTLEESFNNMLDASLERMNQEMEGVEASIAFLKVLVLYDDKQMAQMAPNGPPLLERNRGVQHAIYPHPPFPEDPSFEHATPQQRVPYQHAYGTQQERDEAAARDRRAQRALWHAKLRILEARQSILKDKRSEMMSKMRVEFKRIMEEPSDLGVGYADYEFPPLA
;
A
#
# COMPACT_ATOMS: atom_id res chain seq x y z
N MET A 1 45.31 -41.16 -6.28
CA MET A 1 44.07 -41.50 -5.56
C MET A 1 42.95 -40.66 -6.15
N ALA A 2 41.73 -41.19 -6.30
CA ALA A 2 40.61 -40.39 -6.82
C ALA A 2 40.24 -39.32 -5.79
N GLN A 3 40.17 -38.05 -6.21
CA GLN A 3 39.77 -36.95 -5.33
C GLN A 3 38.29 -37.09 -4.99
N VAL A 4 37.95 -37.00 -3.70
CA VAL A 4 36.55 -37.06 -3.24
C VAL A 4 35.88 -35.71 -3.54
N VAL A 5 34.74 -35.74 -4.22
CA VAL A 5 33.90 -34.55 -4.42
C VAL A 5 32.75 -34.60 -3.41
N ARG A 6 32.62 -33.56 -2.59
CA ARG A 6 31.54 -33.39 -1.61
C ARG A 6 30.57 -32.32 -2.11
N VAL A 7 29.27 -32.64 -2.13
CA VAL A 7 28.22 -31.66 -2.42
C VAL A 7 27.94 -30.87 -1.15
N VAL A 8 27.89 -29.54 -1.26
CA VAL A 8 27.69 -28.62 -0.13
C VAL A 8 26.67 -27.56 -0.52
N SER A 9 25.79 -27.19 0.41
CA SER A 9 24.84 -26.08 0.25
C SER A 9 25.23 -24.86 1.06
N SER A 10 26.03 -25.03 2.11
CA SER A 10 26.42 -23.98 3.06
C SER A 10 27.87 -24.11 3.51
N LEU A 11 28.38 -23.09 4.21
CA LEU A 11 29.68 -23.17 4.88
C LEU A 11 29.69 -24.23 6.00
N ALA A 12 28.56 -24.48 6.66
CA ALA A 12 28.45 -25.52 7.68
C ALA A 12 28.64 -26.93 7.07
N ASP A 13 28.14 -27.15 5.86
CA ASP A 13 28.36 -28.42 5.14
C ASP A 13 29.83 -28.61 4.75
N VAL A 14 30.53 -27.51 4.40
CA VAL A 14 31.97 -27.52 4.15
C VAL A 14 32.71 -27.90 5.43
N ASP A 15 32.41 -27.25 6.55
CA ASP A 15 33.04 -27.53 7.85
C ASP A 15 32.79 -28.99 8.28
N GLY A 16 31.55 -29.48 8.15
CA GLY A 16 31.20 -30.88 8.44
C GLY A 16 31.94 -31.87 7.54
N ALA A 17 32.05 -31.59 6.25
CA ALA A 17 32.78 -32.45 5.32
C ALA A 17 34.29 -32.49 5.59
N LEU A 18 34.89 -31.40 6.07
CA LEU A 18 36.29 -31.37 6.48
C LEU A 18 36.51 -32.16 7.78
N GLN A 19 35.61 -32.04 8.74
CA GLN A 19 35.63 -32.82 9.98
C GLN A 19 35.50 -34.32 9.72
N ASP A 20 34.57 -34.73 8.84
CA ASP A 20 34.35 -36.13 8.46
C ASP A 20 35.57 -36.78 7.80
N LEU A 21 36.43 -35.97 7.18
CA LEU A 21 37.65 -36.42 6.50
C LEU A 21 38.93 -36.20 7.34
N ASP A 22 38.79 -35.71 8.57
CA ASP A 22 39.91 -35.33 9.46
C ASP A 22 40.90 -34.33 8.81
N ILE A 23 40.38 -33.43 7.95
CA ILE A 23 41.19 -32.41 7.29
C ILE A 23 41.22 -31.15 8.15
N ASN A 24 42.39 -30.85 8.71
CA ASN A 24 42.55 -29.79 9.70
C ASN A 24 43.31 -28.56 9.17
N ASN A 25 43.84 -28.60 7.95
CA ASN A 25 44.61 -27.50 7.37
C ASN A 25 44.52 -27.45 5.83
N THR A 26 44.97 -26.33 5.24
CA THR A 26 44.91 -26.11 3.78
C THR A 26 45.98 -26.86 2.99
N TYR A 27 47.01 -27.43 3.63
CA TYR A 27 48.01 -28.25 2.93
C TYR A 27 47.44 -29.59 2.45
N GLU A 28 46.28 -29.97 3.00
CA GLU A 28 45.53 -31.17 2.64
C GLU A 28 44.39 -30.86 1.64
N ALA A 29 44.35 -29.64 1.08
CA ALA A 29 43.29 -29.20 0.19
C ALA A 29 43.14 -30.06 -1.09
N ASP A 30 44.20 -30.74 -1.52
CA ASP A 30 44.15 -31.64 -2.67
C ASP A 30 43.41 -32.96 -2.39
N GLN A 31 43.03 -33.24 -1.14
CA GLN A 31 42.33 -34.47 -0.77
C GLN A 31 40.82 -34.41 -1.04
N VAL A 32 40.24 -33.20 -1.06
CA VAL A 32 38.80 -32.99 -1.21
C VAL A 32 38.51 -31.83 -2.16
N ARG A 33 37.44 -32.00 -2.95
CA ARG A 33 36.86 -30.92 -3.74
C ARG A 33 35.41 -30.73 -3.35
N PHE A 34 34.92 -29.52 -3.50
CA PHE A 34 33.53 -29.18 -3.21
C PHE A 34 32.76 -28.91 -4.49
N GLN A 35 31.50 -29.31 -4.51
CA GLN A 35 30.53 -28.95 -5.51
C GLN A 35 29.38 -28.23 -4.81
N LEU A 36 29.07 -27.01 -5.25
CA LEU A 36 27.90 -26.30 -4.75
C LEU A 36 26.63 -27.01 -5.24
N ASP A 37 25.69 -27.26 -4.34
CA ASP A 37 24.37 -27.78 -4.69
C ASP A 37 23.60 -26.75 -5.54
N GLU A 38 22.93 -27.21 -6.59
CA GLU A 38 22.05 -26.37 -7.42
C GLU A 38 20.93 -25.74 -6.59
N ARG A 39 20.45 -26.45 -5.57
CA ARG A 39 19.41 -25.98 -4.66
C ARG A 39 19.93 -25.23 -3.45
N ALA A 40 21.23 -24.96 -3.36
CA ALA A 40 21.77 -24.16 -2.26
C ALA A 40 21.05 -22.81 -2.13
N PRO A 41 20.62 -22.40 -0.92
CA PRO A 41 20.03 -21.08 -0.70
C PRO A 41 20.92 -19.96 -1.23
N LEU A 42 20.31 -18.87 -1.72
CA LEU A 42 21.05 -17.72 -2.22
C LEU A 42 21.91 -17.08 -1.14
N GLN A 43 21.40 -17.03 0.10
CA GLN A 43 22.12 -16.50 1.25
C GLN A 43 23.39 -17.30 1.56
N ASP A 44 23.29 -18.63 1.54
CA ASP A 44 24.42 -19.52 1.84
C ASP A 44 25.44 -19.54 0.69
N ALA A 45 24.97 -19.57 -0.56
CA ALA A 45 25.84 -19.44 -1.72
C ALA A 45 26.62 -18.11 -1.71
N ALA A 46 25.99 -17.01 -1.32
CA ALA A 46 26.69 -15.73 -1.17
C ALA A 46 27.73 -15.76 -0.05
N ALA A 47 27.44 -16.42 1.08
CA ALA A 47 28.42 -16.60 2.16
C ALA A 47 29.65 -17.43 1.70
N ILE A 48 29.42 -18.47 0.90
CA ILE A 48 30.50 -19.24 0.25
C ILE A 48 31.29 -18.35 -0.72
N SER A 49 30.60 -17.52 -1.50
CA SER A 49 31.25 -16.59 -2.44
C SER A 49 32.14 -15.58 -1.74
N LEU A 50 31.77 -15.09 -0.55
CA LEU A 50 32.61 -14.18 0.23
C LEU A 50 33.90 -14.85 0.73
N ARG A 51 33.92 -16.18 0.86
CA ARG A 51 35.09 -16.97 1.28
C ARG A 51 35.93 -17.42 0.08
N THR A 52 35.36 -17.43 -1.13
CA THR A 52 36.01 -17.96 -2.34
C THR A 52 36.76 -16.85 -3.08
N HIS A 53 38.06 -17.05 -3.32
CA HIS A 53 38.91 -16.07 -4.02
C HIS A 53 39.72 -16.77 -5.12
N PRO A 54 39.58 -16.37 -6.39
CA PRO A 54 40.39 -16.92 -7.48
C PRO A 54 41.90 -16.74 -7.22
N GLY A 55 42.69 -17.77 -7.57
CA GLY A 55 44.16 -17.70 -7.55
C GLY A 55 44.82 -17.80 -6.17
N ARG A 56 44.06 -18.04 -5.09
CA ARG A 56 44.62 -18.35 -3.76
C ARG A 56 44.63 -19.86 -3.51
N HIS A 57 45.62 -20.32 -2.75
CA HIS A 57 45.68 -21.72 -2.31
C HIS A 57 44.54 -22.00 -1.32
N GLY A 58 43.84 -23.12 -1.51
CA GLY A 58 42.69 -23.53 -0.71
C GLY A 58 41.91 -24.68 -1.37
N PHE A 59 40.76 -25.03 -0.79
CA PHE A 59 39.88 -26.08 -1.31
C PHE A 59 39.24 -25.67 -2.64
N ILE A 60 39.19 -26.61 -3.59
CA ILE A 60 38.70 -26.34 -4.94
C ILE A 60 37.18 -26.52 -5.01
N LEU A 61 36.48 -25.49 -5.50
CA LEU A 61 35.09 -25.58 -5.92
C LEU A 61 35.02 -25.97 -7.40
N VAL A 62 34.31 -27.05 -7.74
CA VAL A 62 34.30 -27.63 -9.10
C VAL A 62 33.34 -26.93 -10.07
N ASN A 63 32.34 -26.22 -9.56
CA ASN A 63 31.34 -25.50 -10.34
C ASN A 63 31.29 -23.99 -9.98
N PRO A 64 32.39 -23.24 -10.19
CA PRO A 64 32.48 -21.84 -9.80
C PRO A 64 31.53 -20.91 -10.58
N GLU A 65 31.08 -21.32 -11.78
CA GLU A 65 30.06 -20.59 -12.52
C GLU A 65 28.74 -20.53 -11.76
N LEU A 66 28.28 -21.66 -11.19
CA LEU A 66 27.06 -21.71 -10.40
C LEU A 66 27.10 -20.76 -9.20
N LEU A 67 28.23 -20.71 -8.49
CA LEU A 67 28.44 -19.80 -7.36
C LEU A 67 28.36 -18.33 -7.81
N LYS A 68 28.93 -18.00 -8.97
CA LYS A 68 28.85 -16.65 -9.55
C LYS A 68 27.42 -16.30 -9.93
N CYS A 69 26.68 -17.23 -10.54
CA CYS A 69 25.28 -17.03 -10.93
C CYS A 69 24.38 -16.81 -9.70
N LYS A 70 24.50 -17.63 -8.65
CA LYS A 70 23.78 -17.44 -7.38
C LYS A 70 24.11 -16.11 -6.71
N SER A 71 25.40 -15.75 -6.64
CA SER A 71 25.82 -14.48 -6.02
C SER A 71 25.29 -13.26 -6.78
N LYS A 72 25.35 -13.29 -8.11
CA LYS A 72 24.76 -12.24 -8.96
C LYS A 72 23.25 -12.16 -8.76
N THR A 73 22.57 -13.31 -8.79
CA THR A 73 21.12 -13.40 -8.63
C THR A 73 20.65 -12.81 -7.30
N LYS A 74 21.35 -13.11 -6.19
CA LYS A 74 21.08 -12.50 -4.89
C LYS A 74 21.12 -10.97 -4.97
N GLY A 75 22.22 -10.41 -5.48
CA GLY A 75 22.39 -8.96 -5.58
C GLY A 75 21.32 -8.30 -6.45
N THR A 76 21.02 -8.88 -7.62
CA THR A 76 19.99 -8.37 -8.53
C THR A 76 18.58 -8.45 -7.92
N LEU A 77 18.23 -9.54 -7.24
CA LEU A 77 16.95 -9.67 -6.56
C LEU A 77 16.81 -8.69 -5.39
N GLU A 78 17.87 -8.48 -4.59
CA GLU A 78 17.89 -7.50 -3.50
C GLU A 78 17.69 -6.08 -4.02
N GLU A 79 18.41 -5.70 -5.07
CA GLU A 79 18.28 -4.39 -5.69
C GLU A 79 16.86 -4.20 -6.25
N SER A 80 16.37 -5.16 -7.05
CA SER A 80 15.06 -5.07 -7.69
C SER A 80 13.92 -5.03 -6.66
N PHE A 81 13.98 -5.87 -5.63
CA PHE A 81 13.00 -5.89 -4.55
C PHE A 81 12.96 -4.57 -3.77
N ASN A 82 14.13 -4.03 -3.40
CA ASN A 82 14.19 -2.76 -2.68
C ASN A 82 13.67 -1.61 -3.53
N ASN A 83 14.04 -1.54 -4.81
CA ASN A 83 13.55 -0.52 -5.73
C ASN A 83 12.02 -0.57 -5.88
N MET A 84 11.44 -1.77 -6.04
CA MET A 84 9.99 -1.96 -6.08
C MET A 84 9.33 -1.50 -4.77
N LEU A 85 9.90 -1.89 -3.63
CA LEU A 85 9.34 -1.59 -2.31
C LEU A 85 9.38 -0.09 -2.01
N ASP A 86 10.48 0.57 -2.32
CA ASP A 86 10.66 2.01 -2.13
C ASP A 86 9.69 2.81 -3.02
N ALA A 87 9.53 2.41 -4.28
CA ALA A 87 8.55 3.04 -5.18
C ALA A 87 7.09 2.86 -4.71
N SER A 88 6.79 1.74 -4.04
CA SER A 88 5.46 1.51 -3.45
C SER A 88 5.24 2.33 -2.18
N LEU A 89 6.27 2.40 -1.32
CA LEU A 89 6.24 3.24 -0.12
C LEU A 89 6.07 4.72 -0.46
N GLU A 90 6.77 5.20 -1.48
CA GLU A 90 6.70 6.59 -1.90
C GLU A 90 5.28 6.97 -2.35
N ARG A 91 4.62 6.12 -3.14
CA ARG A 91 3.22 6.34 -3.53
C ARG A 91 2.27 6.37 -2.33
N MET A 92 2.46 5.47 -1.37
CA MET A 92 1.64 5.48 -0.15
C MET A 92 1.92 6.71 0.71
N ASN A 93 3.16 7.21 0.77
CA ASN A 93 3.51 8.45 1.45
C ASN A 93 2.79 9.64 0.83
N GLN A 94 2.84 9.77 -0.50
CA GLN A 94 2.15 10.84 -1.23
C GLN A 94 0.63 10.79 -1.01
N GLU A 95 0.03 9.61 -1.02
CA GLU A 95 -1.39 9.45 -0.69
C GLU A 95 -1.69 9.86 0.76
N MET A 96 -0.84 9.44 1.72
CA MET A 96 -0.96 9.80 3.12
C MET A 96 -0.87 11.31 3.33
N GLU A 97 0.11 11.97 2.73
CA GLU A 97 0.31 13.42 2.83
C GLU A 97 -0.92 14.18 2.34
N GLY A 98 -1.52 13.76 1.21
CA GLY A 98 -2.76 14.35 0.69
C GLY A 98 -3.94 14.19 1.65
N VAL A 99 -4.07 13.04 2.30
CA VAL A 99 -5.09 12.78 3.33
C VAL A 99 -4.85 13.64 4.57
N GLU A 100 -3.60 13.72 5.04
CA GLU A 100 -3.23 14.51 6.23
C GLU A 100 -3.43 16.01 6.02
N ALA A 101 -3.07 16.54 4.84
CA ALA A 101 -3.35 17.93 4.47
C ALA A 101 -4.87 18.21 4.47
N SER A 102 -5.67 17.29 3.92
CA SER A 102 -7.13 17.43 3.89
C SER A 102 -7.75 17.36 5.30
N ILE A 103 -7.23 16.49 6.17
CA ILE A 103 -7.63 16.42 7.58
C ILE A 103 -7.29 17.73 8.30
N ALA A 104 -6.07 18.23 8.15
CA ALA A 104 -5.64 19.48 8.78
C ALA A 104 -6.52 20.66 8.35
N PHE A 105 -6.82 20.74 7.06
CA PHE A 105 -7.73 21.75 6.52
C PHE A 105 -9.15 21.64 7.12
N LEU A 106 -9.73 20.43 7.15
CA LEU A 106 -11.07 20.25 7.72
C LEU A 106 -11.13 20.51 9.23
N LYS A 107 -10.07 20.19 9.98
CA LYS A 107 -9.98 20.51 11.42
C LYS A 107 -10.07 22.02 11.65
N VAL A 108 -9.46 22.83 10.78
CA VAL A 108 -9.59 24.29 10.83
C VAL A 108 -11.03 24.72 10.53
N LEU A 109 -11.64 24.20 9.46
CA LEU A 109 -13.01 24.57 9.07
C LEU A 109 -14.06 24.22 10.13
N VAL A 110 -13.94 23.05 10.77
CA VAL A 110 -14.83 22.61 11.85
C VAL A 110 -14.85 23.60 13.02
N LEU A 111 -13.75 24.32 13.25
CA LEU A 111 -13.60 25.29 14.34
C LEU A 111 -14.10 26.69 13.97
N TYR A 112 -14.56 26.92 12.73
CA TYR A 112 -15.06 28.24 12.33
C TYR A 112 -16.29 28.65 13.13
N ASP A 113 -16.24 29.87 13.65
CA ASP A 113 -17.40 30.50 14.27
C ASP A 113 -18.45 30.93 13.23
N ASP A 114 -19.62 31.35 13.70
CA ASP A 114 -20.71 31.78 12.82
C ASP A 114 -20.36 32.98 11.94
N LYS A 115 -19.48 33.89 12.41
CA LYS A 115 -19.06 35.07 11.65
C LYS A 115 -18.12 34.69 10.52
N GLN A 116 -17.16 33.82 10.79
CA GLN A 116 -16.24 33.27 9.79
C GLN A 116 -16.99 32.48 8.73
N MET A 117 -17.98 31.66 9.14
CA MET A 117 -18.83 30.95 8.20
C MET A 117 -19.71 31.88 7.35
N ALA A 118 -20.19 32.98 7.91
CA ALA A 118 -20.99 33.97 7.18
C ALA A 118 -20.19 34.73 6.10
N GLN A 119 -18.86 34.75 6.20
CA GLN A 119 -17.97 35.33 5.18
C GLN A 119 -17.71 34.37 4.01
N MET A 120 -18.06 33.09 4.15
CA MET A 120 -17.97 32.12 3.07
C MET A 120 -19.16 32.29 2.13
N ALA A 121 -18.98 31.92 0.86
CA ALA A 121 -20.09 31.91 -0.10
C ALA A 121 -21.25 31.04 0.42
N PRO A 122 -22.50 31.52 0.36
CA PRO A 122 -23.65 30.78 0.85
C PRO A 122 -23.82 29.48 0.04
N ASN A 123 -24.03 28.37 0.74
CA ASN A 123 -24.34 27.08 0.12
C ASN A 123 -25.85 27.03 -0.18
N GLY A 124 -26.23 27.52 -1.36
CA GLY A 124 -27.61 27.47 -1.89
C GLY A 124 -28.15 28.84 -2.34
N PRO A 125 -29.45 28.90 -2.71
CA PRO A 125 -30.09 30.14 -3.13
C PRO A 125 -29.94 31.32 -2.15
N PRO A 126 -30.04 32.56 -2.63
CA PRO A 126 -30.06 33.75 -1.76
C PRO A 126 -31.11 33.63 -0.64
N LEU A 127 -30.82 34.20 0.54
CA LEU A 127 -31.72 34.11 1.69
C LEU A 127 -33.13 34.66 1.41
N LEU A 128 -33.26 35.65 0.53
CA LEU A 128 -34.54 36.23 0.11
C LEU A 128 -35.39 35.27 -0.75
N GLU A 129 -34.78 34.22 -1.29
CA GLU A 129 -35.43 33.23 -2.14
C GLU A 129 -35.66 31.89 -1.41
N ARG A 130 -35.21 31.76 -0.16
CA ARG A 130 -35.37 30.52 0.62
C ARG A 130 -36.85 30.25 0.88
N ASN A 131 -37.23 28.96 0.89
CA ASN A 131 -38.61 28.45 1.00
C ASN A 131 -39.49 28.61 -0.25
N ARG A 132 -39.01 29.37 -1.25
CA ARG A 132 -39.73 29.61 -2.49
C ARG A 132 -39.71 28.34 -3.37
N GLY A 133 -40.87 27.90 -3.88
CA GLY A 133 -40.93 26.71 -4.73
C GLY A 133 -42.35 26.18 -4.93
N VAL A 134 -42.51 25.08 -5.68
CA VAL A 134 -43.80 24.37 -5.73
C VAL A 134 -44.05 23.74 -4.36
N GLN A 135 -45.24 23.95 -3.79
CA GLN A 135 -45.59 23.30 -2.53
C GLN A 135 -45.65 21.78 -2.71
N HIS A 136 -45.08 21.04 -1.77
CA HIS A 136 -45.20 19.59 -1.71
C HIS A 136 -46.36 19.20 -0.80
N ALA A 137 -47.28 18.38 -1.31
CA ALA A 137 -48.40 17.82 -0.54
C ALA A 137 -48.11 16.35 -0.18
N ILE A 138 -48.34 15.99 1.08
CA ILE A 138 -48.28 14.60 1.55
C ILE A 138 -49.68 14.01 1.47
N TYR A 139 -49.83 12.88 0.77
CA TYR A 139 -51.09 12.16 0.64
C TYR A 139 -51.05 10.89 1.52
N PRO A 140 -51.82 10.81 2.62
CA PRO A 140 -51.86 9.62 3.47
C PRO A 140 -52.34 8.37 2.73
N HIS A 141 -53.22 8.57 1.75
CA HIS A 141 -53.66 7.56 0.79
C HIS A 141 -53.56 8.21 -0.60
N PRO A 142 -52.46 8.00 -1.35
CA PRO A 142 -52.24 8.69 -2.62
C PRO A 142 -53.37 8.33 -3.61
N PRO A 143 -54.19 9.31 -4.04
CA PRO A 143 -55.32 9.06 -4.94
C PRO A 143 -54.89 8.97 -6.41
N PHE A 144 -53.59 8.84 -6.67
CA PHE A 144 -53.01 8.85 -8.01
C PHE A 144 -52.54 7.44 -8.40
N PRO A 145 -52.54 7.09 -9.71
CA PRO A 145 -51.90 5.88 -10.21
C PRO A 145 -50.40 5.86 -9.92
N GLU A 146 -49.73 4.71 -10.09
CA GLU A 146 -48.29 4.53 -9.84
C GLU A 146 -47.40 5.58 -10.55
N ASP A 147 -47.85 6.11 -11.70
CA ASP A 147 -47.21 7.18 -12.46
C ASP A 147 -48.08 8.45 -12.53
N PRO A 148 -48.08 9.32 -11.51
CA PRO A 148 -48.84 10.56 -11.54
C PRO A 148 -48.25 11.55 -12.55
N SER A 149 -49.08 12.05 -13.49
CA SER A 149 -48.69 13.17 -14.35
C SER A 149 -48.85 14.50 -13.60
N PHE A 150 -47.71 15.14 -13.31
CA PHE A 150 -47.66 16.43 -12.62
C PHE A 150 -48.05 17.62 -13.51
N GLU A 151 -48.04 17.46 -14.84
CA GLU A 151 -48.33 18.54 -15.80
C GLU A 151 -49.80 18.57 -16.26
N HIS A 152 -50.52 17.44 -16.18
CA HIS A 152 -51.86 17.26 -16.76
C HIS A 152 -53.02 17.31 -15.75
N ALA A 153 -52.79 17.70 -14.50
CA ALA A 153 -53.87 17.92 -13.53
C ALA A 153 -54.70 19.18 -13.87
N THR A 154 -56.01 19.13 -13.59
CA THR A 154 -56.91 20.29 -13.77
C THR A 154 -56.43 21.48 -12.92
N PRO A 155 -56.62 22.75 -13.35
CA PRO A 155 -56.14 23.93 -12.60
C PRO A 155 -56.60 23.99 -11.14
N GLN A 156 -57.72 23.36 -10.81
CA GLN A 156 -58.32 23.28 -9.46
C GLN A 156 -57.57 22.29 -8.54
N GLN A 157 -56.74 21.40 -9.10
CA GLN A 157 -55.98 20.37 -8.37
C GLN A 157 -54.48 20.71 -8.27
N ARG A 158 -54.05 21.85 -8.83
CA ARG A 158 -52.64 22.27 -8.76
C ARG A 158 -52.32 22.83 -7.39
N VAL A 159 -51.28 22.30 -6.76
CA VAL A 159 -50.78 22.83 -5.48
C VAL A 159 -50.21 24.22 -5.73
N PRO A 160 -50.61 25.24 -4.94
CA PRO A 160 -50.11 26.60 -5.15
C PRO A 160 -48.60 26.70 -4.93
N TYR A 161 -48.02 27.76 -5.48
CA TYR A 161 -46.61 28.05 -5.27
C TYR A 161 -46.38 28.54 -3.82
N GLN A 162 -45.30 28.10 -3.20
CA GLN A 162 -44.85 28.49 -1.88
C GLN A 162 -44.08 29.81 -1.96
N HIS A 163 -44.45 30.75 -1.10
CA HIS A 163 -43.72 32.00 -0.96
C HIS A 163 -42.40 31.81 -0.21
N ALA A 164 -41.44 32.69 -0.49
CA ALA A 164 -40.22 32.78 0.30
C ALA A 164 -40.53 33.10 1.78
N TYR A 165 -39.56 32.87 2.67
CA TYR A 165 -39.68 33.25 4.08
C TYR A 165 -39.98 34.75 4.21
N GLY A 166 -41.10 35.07 4.87
CA GLY A 166 -41.64 36.43 4.94
C GLY A 166 -40.92 37.29 5.97
N THR A 167 -40.48 36.69 7.07
CA THR A 167 -39.89 37.40 8.22
C THR A 167 -38.36 37.32 8.24
N GLN A 168 -37.72 38.26 8.95
CA GLN A 168 -36.27 38.21 9.15
C GLN A 168 -35.86 37.01 10.00
N GLN A 169 -36.66 36.68 11.03
CA GLN A 169 -36.42 35.53 11.90
C GLN A 169 -36.35 34.22 11.10
N GLU A 170 -37.30 33.94 10.21
CA GLU A 170 -37.29 32.73 9.38
C GLU A 170 -36.05 32.64 8.49
N ARG A 171 -35.58 33.78 7.96
CA ARG A 171 -34.36 33.86 7.15
C ARG A 171 -33.10 33.63 7.98
N ASP A 172 -33.04 34.18 9.19
CA ASP A 172 -31.93 33.96 10.12
C ASP A 172 -31.87 32.50 10.58
N GLU A 173 -33.02 31.88 10.83
CA GLU A 173 -33.14 30.45 11.14
C GLU A 173 -32.71 29.56 9.97
N ALA A 174 -33.05 29.95 8.73
CA ALA A 174 -32.58 29.27 7.52
C ALA A 174 -31.05 29.36 7.39
N ALA A 175 -30.48 30.56 7.55
CA ALA A 175 -29.03 30.75 7.55
C ALA A 175 -28.33 29.93 8.66
N ALA A 176 -28.94 29.87 9.85
CA ALA A 176 -28.43 29.06 10.95
C ALA A 176 -28.49 27.56 10.64
N ARG A 177 -29.55 27.09 9.97
CA ARG A 177 -29.65 25.70 9.46
C ARG A 177 -28.54 25.40 8.47
N ASP A 178 -28.27 26.28 7.51
CA ASP A 178 -27.20 26.12 6.54
C ASP A 178 -25.83 25.97 7.23
N ARG A 179 -25.54 26.82 8.23
CA ARG A 179 -24.29 26.72 9.01
C ARG A 179 -24.18 25.41 9.77
N ARG A 180 -25.25 24.97 10.45
CA ARG A 180 -25.27 23.67 11.15
C ARG A 180 -25.07 22.50 10.20
N ALA A 181 -25.75 22.51 9.05
CA ALA A 181 -25.61 21.48 8.04
C ALA A 181 -24.19 21.42 7.47
N GLN A 182 -23.59 22.58 7.19
CA GLN A 182 -22.22 22.66 6.69
C GLN A 182 -21.20 22.13 7.70
N ARG A 183 -21.32 22.49 8.99
CA ARG A 183 -20.47 21.91 10.05
C ARG A 183 -20.63 20.41 10.16
N ALA A 184 -21.87 19.91 10.13
CA ALA A 184 -22.15 18.49 10.17
C ALA A 184 -21.49 17.75 8.99
N LEU A 185 -21.52 18.34 7.79
CA LEU A 185 -20.84 17.81 6.61
C LEU A 185 -19.31 17.80 6.79
N TRP A 186 -18.70 18.86 7.32
CA TRP A 186 -17.27 18.90 7.59
C TRP A 186 -16.85 17.83 8.60
N HIS A 187 -17.62 17.63 9.68
CA HIS A 187 -17.38 16.55 10.63
C HIS A 187 -17.48 15.16 9.98
N ALA A 188 -18.50 14.94 9.13
CA ALA A 188 -18.65 13.68 8.41
C ALA A 188 -17.45 13.40 7.48
N LYS A 189 -17.03 14.41 6.71
CA LYS A 189 -15.84 14.32 5.85
C LYS A 189 -14.58 14.04 6.66
N LEU A 190 -14.39 14.74 7.78
CA LEU A 190 -13.24 14.56 8.66
C LEU A 190 -13.18 13.12 9.18
N ARG A 191 -14.29 12.57 9.67
CA ARG A 191 -14.36 11.18 10.16
C ARG A 191 -13.99 10.17 9.08
N ILE A 192 -14.46 10.36 7.85
CA ILE A 192 -14.11 9.48 6.72
C ILE A 192 -12.61 9.54 6.41
N LEU A 193 -12.03 10.74 6.41
CA LEU A 193 -10.60 10.90 6.13
C LEU A 193 -9.72 10.34 7.26
N GLU A 194 -10.10 10.53 8.53
CA GLU A 194 -9.40 9.92 9.67
C GLU A 194 -9.45 8.38 9.60
N ALA A 195 -10.59 7.81 9.22
CA ALA A 195 -10.68 6.37 8.96
C ALA A 195 -9.75 5.93 7.81
N ARG A 196 -9.73 6.68 6.69
CA ARG A 196 -8.80 6.41 5.57
C ARG A 196 -7.34 6.49 5.99
N GLN A 197 -6.97 7.49 6.81
CA GLN A 197 -5.62 7.65 7.34
C GLN A 197 -5.19 6.41 8.14
N SER A 198 -6.08 5.89 9.00
CA SER A 198 -5.81 4.65 9.75
C SER A 198 -5.58 3.47 8.81
N ILE A 199 -6.47 3.27 7.83
CA ILE A 199 -6.37 2.17 6.86
C ILE A 199 -5.03 2.23 6.10
N LEU A 200 -4.61 3.42 5.66
CA LEU A 200 -3.35 3.59 4.94
C LEU A 200 -2.13 3.29 5.84
N LYS A 201 -2.17 3.66 7.13
CA LYS A 201 -1.10 3.34 8.09
C LYS A 201 -0.98 1.83 8.32
N ASP A 202 -2.12 1.15 8.45
CA ASP A 202 -2.17 -0.29 8.63
C ASP A 202 -1.68 -1.02 7.38
N LYS A 203 -2.18 -0.64 6.20
CA LYS A 203 -1.78 -1.19 4.90
C LYS A 203 -0.27 -1.05 4.67
N ARG A 204 0.31 0.11 4.98
CA ARG A 204 1.75 0.35 4.89
C ARG A 204 2.54 -0.62 5.76
N SER A 205 2.16 -0.72 7.03
CA SER A 205 2.86 -1.57 8.01
C SER A 205 2.77 -3.04 7.63
N GLU A 206 1.58 -3.50 7.24
CA GLU A 206 1.32 -4.88 6.85
C GLU A 206 2.08 -5.26 5.58
N MET A 207 2.04 -4.42 4.55
CA MET A 207 2.77 -4.64 3.29
C MET A 207 4.27 -4.77 3.55
N MET A 208 4.84 -3.83 4.31
CA MET A 208 6.26 -3.84 4.66
C MET A 208 6.68 -5.10 5.41
N SER A 209 5.87 -5.52 6.38
CA SER A 209 6.16 -6.72 7.17
C SER A 209 6.09 -7.98 6.31
N LYS A 210 4.97 -8.21 5.62
CA LYS A 210 4.74 -9.44 4.86
C LYS A 210 5.73 -9.60 3.70
N MET A 211 5.96 -8.53 2.93
CA MET A 211 6.86 -8.60 1.79
C MET A 211 8.31 -8.87 2.21
N ARG A 212 8.78 -8.28 3.31
CA ARG A 212 10.14 -8.54 3.82
C ARG A 212 10.29 -9.97 4.34
N VAL A 213 9.25 -10.54 4.95
CA VAL A 213 9.27 -11.95 5.39
C VAL A 213 9.36 -12.88 4.18
N GLU A 214 8.52 -12.69 3.16
CA GLU A 214 8.57 -13.52 1.95
C GLU A 214 9.90 -13.35 1.20
N PHE A 215 10.43 -12.13 1.11
CA PHE A 215 11.72 -11.91 0.47
C PHE A 215 12.87 -12.58 1.22
N LYS A 216 12.87 -12.51 2.55
CA LYS A 216 13.84 -13.24 3.39
C LYS A 216 13.76 -14.75 3.14
N ARG A 217 12.54 -15.28 3.08
CA ARG A 217 12.28 -16.70 2.80
C ARG A 217 12.83 -17.11 1.42
N ILE A 218 12.62 -16.31 0.38
CA ILE A 218 13.19 -16.52 -0.97
C ILE A 218 14.72 -16.62 -0.93
N MET A 219 15.39 -15.84 -0.07
CA MET A 219 16.86 -15.85 0.05
C MET A 219 17.41 -17.04 0.82
N GLU A 220 16.67 -17.53 1.81
CA GLU A 220 17.11 -18.55 2.78
C GLU A 220 16.64 -19.97 2.44
N GLU A 221 15.59 -20.14 1.62
CA GLU A 221 15.09 -21.47 1.27
C GLU A 221 15.85 -22.12 0.11
N PRO A 222 16.02 -23.46 0.14
CA PRO A 222 16.62 -24.20 -0.98
C PRO A 222 15.81 -24.06 -2.26
N SER A 223 16.43 -23.52 -3.32
CA SER A 223 15.76 -23.21 -4.58
C SER A 223 16.71 -23.21 -5.78
N ASP A 224 16.13 -23.32 -6.98
CA ASP A 224 16.84 -23.24 -8.26
C ASP A 224 17.18 -21.80 -8.67
N LEU A 225 16.92 -20.82 -7.79
CA LEU A 225 17.29 -19.43 -8.05
C LEU A 225 18.81 -19.33 -8.22
N GLY A 226 19.22 -18.68 -9.31
CA GLY A 226 20.62 -18.51 -9.67
C GLY A 226 21.33 -19.77 -10.17
N VAL A 227 20.60 -20.85 -10.50
CA VAL A 227 21.18 -22.01 -11.21
C VAL A 227 21.62 -21.64 -12.64
N GLY A 228 20.96 -20.64 -13.23
CA GLY A 228 21.31 -20.12 -14.55
C GLY A 228 21.01 -18.64 -14.71
N TYR A 229 20.83 -18.22 -15.97
CA TYR A 229 20.56 -16.84 -16.36
C TYR A 229 19.05 -16.65 -16.52
N ALA A 230 18.44 -15.85 -15.65
CA ALA A 230 17.03 -15.50 -15.71
C ALA A 230 16.83 -13.99 -15.51
N ASP A 231 15.63 -13.52 -15.83
CA ASP A 231 15.18 -12.18 -15.48
C ASP A 231 14.68 -12.20 -14.02
N TYR A 232 15.26 -11.32 -13.21
CA TYR A 232 15.00 -11.22 -11.78
C TYR A 232 14.37 -9.87 -11.41
N GLU A 233 13.90 -9.11 -12.40
CA GLU A 233 13.18 -7.87 -12.14
C GLU A 233 11.79 -8.15 -11.55
N PHE A 234 11.53 -7.56 -10.39
CA PHE A 234 10.20 -7.53 -9.81
C PHE A 234 9.31 -6.54 -10.58
N PRO A 235 8.05 -6.92 -10.86
CA PRO A 235 7.10 -6.01 -11.47
C PRO A 235 6.73 -4.88 -10.49
N PRO A 236 6.30 -3.71 -11.01
CA PRO A 236 5.73 -2.67 -10.17
C PRO A 236 4.51 -3.18 -9.41
N LEU A 237 4.41 -2.88 -8.12
CA LEU A 237 3.19 -3.14 -7.34
C LEU A 237 2.10 -2.15 -7.79
N ALA A 238 0.90 -2.61 -8.15
CA ALA A 238 -0.19 -1.71 -8.53
C ALA A 238 -0.64 -0.81 -7.37
#